data_AF-A0A9E3WM46-F1
#
_entry.id   AF-A0A9E3WM46-F1
#
_cell.length_a   1.000
_cell.length_b   1.000
_cell.length_c   1.000
_cell.angle_alpha   90.00
_cell.angle_beta   90.00
_cell.angle_gamma   90.00
#
_symmetry.space_group_name_H-M   'P 1'
#
loop_
_entity.id
_entity.type
_entity.pdbx_description
1 polymer ?
#
loop_
_entity_poly.entity_id
_entity_poly.type
_entity_poly.pdbx_seq_one_letter_code
_entity_poly.pdbx_strand_id
1 'polypeptide(L)'
;MERITFRCSNCSKALAIDARHAGKQVACPGCSTQLTIPNESATAPIEATSPTEETPPAVPKNPFAVDTSEQAAPPPNPSPYASSMPAYDNRNAQDQNAVPSRPASSTSMGKSLAGLAVATIVAGVFSAIWLAVVAFSGYELGILAWGMGGAVGFVAGAIGRNPSTVYCGITAAIGVMSVLAAKGIMVAVLMAMSWGANFVMELADLSPEQQKFQAVMTDQMLINGEFQGMEKQYAEAYVRSYFSGGDVYEAMTDEMYAVCDQVDEKAQAQLLLMSEPAKEEMCVAARERHPEWIEDNNHYLAMLDQMRNEEGALSPELASHAKYETATMDNDWDDEYYESVEAEEVARRQSDLRVLAAARVNAMDVPQRDQLVRDSLQRHPSWNPFPDAHNAMLEKMNGEGVFSGPLAEHAQATIEFEMTDGYPDYFEETSEEELATRDEQLTKLVNERLVTLDASARQSLVADAESRYPDWYRESMSADEAQQELQDAMDEIGTDGSLQGNLLAVFSFMDLLWLFLCATTAYGTAHKYGVSA
;
A
#
# COMPACT_ATOMS: atom_id res chain seq x y z
N MET A 1 62.25 17.91 -7.67
CA MET A 1 61.18 18.29 -6.71
C MET A 1 60.11 17.24 -6.87
N GLU A 2 59.89 16.43 -5.85
CA GLU A 2 58.81 15.43 -5.85
C GLU A 2 57.46 16.15 -5.85
N ARG A 3 56.50 15.63 -6.62
CA ARG A 3 55.15 16.17 -6.73
C ARG A 3 54.17 15.08 -6.34
N ILE A 4 53.21 15.44 -5.50
CA ILE A 4 52.07 14.60 -5.12
C ILE A 4 50.92 14.96 -6.06
N THR A 5 50.35 13.95 -6.71
CA THR A 5 49.18 14.09 -7.58
C THR A 5 47.96 13.47 -6.94
N PHE A 6 46.88 14.25 -6.78
CA PHE A 6 45.62 13.77 -6.22
C PHE A 6 44.44 14.50 -6.89
N ARG A 7 43.21 14.02 -6.70
CA ARG A 7 41.99 14.66 -7.24
C ARG A 7 41.25 15.40 -6.12
N CYS A 8 40.69 16.57 -6.44
CA CYS A 8 39.79 17.29 -5.53
C CYS A 8 38.53 16.45 -5.27
N SER A 9 38.15 16.26 -4.01
CA SER A 9 36.94 15.50 -3.61
C SER A 9 35.63 16.14 -4.07
N ASN A 10 35.59 17.46 -4.22
CA ASN A 10 34.36 18.16 -4.63
C ASN A 10 34.18 18.23 -6.16
N CYS A 11 35.21 18.66 -6.92
CA CYS A 11 35.07 18.90 -8.37
C CYS A 11 35.90 17.96 -9.26
N SER A 12 36.49 16.90 -8.72
CA SER A 12 37.26 15.86 -9.43
C SER A 12 38.48 16.31 -10.26
N LYS A 13 38.86 17.59 -10.17
CA LYS A 13 40.01 18.18 -10.88
C LYS A 13 41.31 17.60 -10.34
N ALA A 14 42.18 17.13 -11.23
CA ALA A 14 43.51 16.63 -10.88
C ALA A 14 44.43 17.80 -10.47
N LEU A 15 45.05 17.69 -9.30
CA LEU A 15 45.97 18.66 -8.72
C LEU A 15 47.36 18.03 -8.58
N ALA A 16 48.39 18.78 -8.94
CA ALA A 16 49.78 18.39 -8.76
C ALA A 16 50.46 19.44 -7.88
N ILE A 17 50.84 19.06 -6.66
CA ILE A 17 51.42 19.98 -5.67
C ILE A 17 52.80 19.45 -5.24
N ASP A 18 53.72 20.37 -4.94
CA ASP A 18 55.05 20.02 -4.43
C ASP A 18 54.95 19.30 -3.08
N ALA A 19 55.71 18.21 -2.91
CA ALA A 19 55.67 17.36 -1.71
C ALA A 19 55.94 18.11 -0.39
N ARG A 20 56.58 19.29 -0.44
CA ARG A 20 56.77 20.18 0.73
C ARG A 20 55.47 20.72 1.34
N HIS A 21 54.33 20.52 0.65
CA HIS A 21 53.01 20.89 1.13
C HIS A 21 52.19 19.68 1.65
N ALA A 22 52.76 18.48 1.71
CA ALA A 22 52.10 17.33 2.34
C ALA A 22 51.58 17.67 3.75
N GLY A 23 50.34 17.31 4.04
CA GLY A 23 49.63 17.60 5.30
C GLY A 23 49.11 19.04 5.45
N LYS A 24 49.35 19.94 4.49
CA LYS A 24 48.83 21.31 4.54
C LYS A 24 47.48 21.43 3.84
N GLN A 25 46.69 22.42 4.26
CA GLN A 25 45.45 22.80 3.58
C GLN A 25 45.72 23.76 2.42
N VAL A 26 45.07 23.52 1.28
CA VAL A 26 45.14 24.34 0.08
C VAL A 26 43.75 24.48 -0.53
N ALA A 27 43.46 25.64 -1.14
CA ALA A 27 42.21 25.84 -1.87
C ALA A 27 42.30 25.22 -3.28
N CYS A 28 41.29 24.45 -3.67
CA CYS A 28 41.19 23.89 -5.02
C CYS A 28 41.02 25.02 -6.05
N PRO A 29 41.85 25.11 -7.10
CA PRO A 29 41.70 26.11 -8.16
C PRO A 29 40.50 25.85 -9.09
N GLY A 30 39.75 24.76 -8.89
CA GLY A 30 38.51 24.47 -9.63
C GLY A 30 37.26 25.01 -8.93
N CYS A 31 37.11 24.72 -7.63
CA CYS A 31 35.89 24.98 -6.87
C CYS A 31 36.12 25.79 -5.57
N SER A 32 37.35 26.22 -5.29
CA SER A 32 37.75 26.95 -4.08
C SER A 32 37.58 26.21 -2.74
N THR A 33 37.15 24.95 -2.75
CA THR A 33 37.06 24.10 -1.54
C THR A 33 38.44 23.92 -0.90
N GLN A 34 38.55 24.04 0.43
CA GLN A 34 39.79 23.76 1.16
C GLN A 34 40.01 22.24 1.27
N LEU A 35 41.20 21.77 0.88
CA LEU A 35 41.57 20.36 0.85
C LEU A 35 42.89 20.15 1.59
N THR A 36 43.02 19.04 2.31
CA THR A 36 44.30 18.63 2.95
C THR A 36 45.10 17.75 2.00
N ILE A 37 46.38 18.08 1.77
CA ILE A 37 47.26 17.32 0.87
C ILE A 37 47.68 16.01 1.56
N PRO A 38 47.50 14.83 0.92
CA PRO A 38 47.91 13.54 1.49
C PRO A 38 49.42 13.49 1.80
N ASN A 39 49.80 12.81 2.88
CA ASN A 39 51.19 12.63 3.27
C ASN A 39 51.64 11.20 2.95
N GLU A 40 52.42 11.01 1.87
CA GLU A 40 52.86 9.68 1.39
C GLU A 40 53.77 8.93 2.38
N SER A 41 54.27 9.56 3.45
CA SER A 41 55.24 8.95 4.38
C SER A 41 54.65 8.13 5.54
N ALA A 42 53.38 7.72 5.50
CA ALA A 42 52.74 6.98 6.59
C ALA A 42 52.30 5.54 6.25
N THR A 43 52.87 4.91 5.22
CA THR A 43 52.66 3.48 4.97
C THR A 43 53.75 2.68 5.69
N ALA A 44 53.50 2.33 6.96
CA ALA A 44 54.29 1.31 7.65
C ALA A 44 53.98 -0.08 7.04
N PRO A 45 54.98 -0.97 6.84
CA PRO A 45 54.76 -2.31 6.34
C PRO A 45 53.92 -3.13 7.33
N ILE A 46 52.73 -3.55 6.91
CA ILE A 46 51.92 -4.50 7.68
C ILE A 46 52.51 -5.89 7.46
N GLU A 47 53.10 -6.44 8.52
CA GLU A 47 53.66 -7.79 8.61
C GLU A 47 52.52 -8.82 8.55
N ALA A 48 52.52 -9.65 7.50
CA ALA A 48 51.53 -10.68 7.27
C ALA A 48 51.61 -11.77 8.36
N THR A 49 50.57 -11.88 9.17
CA THR A 49 50.35 -13.01 10.08
C THR A 49 49.39 -13.99 9.41
N SER A 50 49.85 -15.22 9.16
CA SER A 50 49.04 -16.31 8.61
C SER A 50 47.96 -16.77 9.59
N PRO A 51 46.75 -17.14 9.13
CA PRO A 51 45.72 -17.70 10.01
C PRO A 51 46.08 -19.14 10.39
N THR A 52 45.98 -19.42 11.68
CA THR A 52 46.04 -20.77 12.25
C THR A 52 44.68 -21.44 12.04
N GLU A 53 44.70 -22.62 11.45
CA GLU A 53 43.56 -23.51 11.22
C GLU A 53 43.03 -24.04 12.56
N GLU A 54 41.84 -23.60 12.94
CA GLU A 54 41.15 -24.02 14.18
C GLU A 54 40.02 -25.02 13.84
N THR A 55 40.03 -26.16 14.52
CA THR A 55 39.15 -27.30 14.29
C THR A 55 37.75 -27.05 14.88
N PRO A 56 36.63 -27.38 14.19
CA PRO A 56 35.29 -27.14 14.71
C PRO A 56 34.93 -28.09 15.88
N PRO A 57 34.31 -27.60 16.97
CA PRO A 57 33.75 -28.44 18.02
C PRO A 57 32.39 -29.03 17.61
N ALA A 58 32.14 -30.24 18.11
CA ALA A 58 30.96 -31.06 17.81
C ALA A 58 29.64 -30.47 18.32
N VAL A 59 28.62 -30.49 17.46
CA VAL A 59 27.23 -30.07 17.72
C VAL A 59 26.52 -31.06 18.66
N PRO A 60 25.92 -30.61 19.78
CA PRO A 60 25.09 -31.46 20.64
C PRO A 60 23.70 -31.72 20.03
N LYS A 61 23.22 -32.96 20.18
CA LYS A 61 21.91 -33.43 19.70
C LYS A 61 20.75 -32.76 20.46
N ASN A 62 19.79 -32.22 19.72
CA ASN A 62 18.57 -31.60 20.21
C ASN A 62 17.60 -32.64 20.82
N PRO A 63 17.17 -32.51 22.10
CA PRO A 63 16.26 -33.45 22.76
C PRO A 63 14.74 -33.19 22.57
N PHE A 64 14.33 -32.32 21.63
CA PHE A 64 12.91 -31.92 21.48
C PHE A 64 12.17 -32.48 20.25
N ALA A 65 12.54 -33.65 19.74
CA ALA A 65 11.71 -34.34 18.75
C ALA A 65 10.42 -34.86 19.40
N VAL A 66 9.31 -34.15 19.22
CA VAL A 66 7.96 -34.57 19.61
C VAL A 66 7.32 -35.30 18.43
N ASP A 67 7.00 -36.58 18.65
CA ASP A 67 6.16 -37.41 17.78
C ASP A 67 4.76 -36.79 17.66
N THR A 68 4.40 -36.32 16.46
CA THR A 68 3.03 -35.92 16.14
C THR A 68 2.31 -37.10 15.49
N SER A 69 1.68 -37.96 16.29
CA SER A 69 0.76 -38.99 15.80
C SER A 69 -0.65 -38.42 15.62
N GLU A 70 -1.07 -38.36 14.37
CA GLU A 70 -2.37 -38.82 13.85
C GLU A 70 -3.52 -38.99 14.87
N GLN A 71 -4.51 -38.08 14.83
CA GLN A 71 -5.80 -38.33 15.46
C GLN A 71 -6.99 -37.80 14.64
N ALA A 72 -7.94 -38.71 14.46
CA ALA A 72 -9.01 -38.72 13.47
C ALA A 72 -10.21 -37.79 13.74
N ALA A 73 -10.97 -37.54 12.66
CA ALA A 73 -12.20 -36.76 12.59
C ALA A 73 -13.41 -37.36 13.34
N PRO A 74 -14.40 -36.53 13.73
CA PRO A 74 -15.74 -36.97 14.07
C PRO A 74 -16.81 -36.69 12.97
N PRO A 75 -17.96 -37.41 12.98
CA PRO A 75 -18.94 -37.48 11.88
C PRO A 75 -20.01 -36.35 11.88
N PRO A 76 -20.76 -36.19 10.76
CA PRO A 76 -21.79 -35.17 10.61
C PRO A 76 -23.13 -35.57 11.25
N ASN A 77 -23.82 -34.60 11.85
CA ASN A 77 -25.12 -34.75 12.50
C ASN A 77 -26.23 -34.04 11.69
N PRO A 78 -27.25 -34.74 11.17
CA PRO A 78 -28.40 -34.11 10.52
C PRO A 78 -29.58 -33.93 11.49
N SER A 79 -30.15 -32.72 11.55
CA SER A 79 -31.42 -32.46 12.24
C SER A 79 -32.55 -32.26 11.22
N PRO A 80 -33.61 -33.09 11.25
CA PRO A 80 -34.86 -32.88 10.53
C PRO A 80 -35.97 -32.46 11.51
N TYR A 81 -36.53 -31.27 11.35
CA TYR A 81 -37.82 -30.94 11.98
C TYR A 81 -38.80 -30.37 10.95
N ALA A 82 -39.62 -31.30 10.44
CA ALA A 82 -40.94 -31.05 9.89
C ALA A 82 -41.96 -31.72 10.82
N SER A 83 -42.96 -30.97 11.30
CA SER A 83 -44.26 -31.44 11.84
C SER A 83 -45.08 -30.18 12.15
N SER A 84 -46.10 -29.79 11.36
CA SER A 84 -47.47 -30.31 11.26
C SER A 84 -48.38 -30.05 12.49
N MET A 85 -49.32 -29.09 12.31
CA MET A 85 -50.77 -29.05 12.64
C MET A 85 -51.29 -29.54 14.03
N PRO A 86 -52.36 -28.92 14.63
CA PRO A 86 -53.73 -29.06 14.10
C PRO A 86 -54.69 -27.86 14.23
N ALA A 87 -55.74 -27.95 13.41
CA ALA A 87 -57.00 -27.21 13.48
C ALA A 87 -57.80 -27.55 14.76
N TYR A 88 -58.56 -26.59 15.27
CA TYR A 88 -59.70 -26.85 16.14
C TYR A 88 -60.88 -25.93 15.83
N ASP A 89 -62.03 -26.46 16.22
CA ASP A 89 -63.37 -26.32 15.67
C ASP A 89 -64.22 -25.25 16.39
N ASN A 90 -65.01 -24.54 15.59
CA ASN A 90 -66.43 -24.18 15.75
C ASN A 90 -67.14 -24.50 17.10
N ARG A 91 -67.78 -23.50 17.74
CA ARG A 91 -69.25 -23.37 17.84
C ARG A 91 -69.76 -22.42 18.94
N ASN A 92 -70.93 -21.85 18.61
CA ASN A 92 -72.02 -21.32 19.45
C ASN A 92 -71.86 -19.92 20.03
N ALA A 93 -72.93 -19.17 20.27
CA ALA A 93 -74.29 -19.03 19.73
C ALA A 93 -74.89 -17.89 20.57
N GLN A 94 -75.74 -17.07 19.96
CA GLN A 94 -76.78 -16.25 20.62
C GLN A 94 -76.39 -15.40 21.82
N ASP A 95 -76.39 -14.07 21.63
CA ASP A 95 -77.35 -13.27 22.40
C ASP A 95 -77.71 -11.97 21.66
N GLN A 96 -79.02 -11.74 21.58
CA GLN A 96 -79.67 -10.58 20.97
C GLN A 96 -80.05 -9.57 22.07
N ASN A 97 -80.08 -8.30 21.65
CA ASN A 97 -80.80 -7.17 22.25
C ASN A 97 -80.07 -6.30 23.29
N ALA A 98 -79.42 -5.24 22.81
CA ALA A 98 -79.33 -3.97 23.54
C ALA A 98 -79.23 -2.76 22.57
N VAL A 99 -79.94 -1.70 22.93
CA VAL A 99 -80.26 -0.41 22.28
C VAL A 99 -79.02 0.38 21.76
N PRO A 100 -79.10 1.13 20.63
CA PRO A 100 -77.93 1.69 19.95
C PRO A 100 -77.45 3.01 20.57
N SER A 101 -76.41 2.95 21.38
CA SER A 101 -75.47 4.06 21.61
C SER A 101 -74.27 3.87 20.70
N ARG A 102 -74.05 4.77 19.72
CA ARG A 102 -72.89 4.72 18.79
C ARG A 102 -71.59 4.49 19.59
N PRO A 103 -70.96 3.30 19.53
CA PRO A 103 -69.66 3.12 20.15
C PRO A 103 -68.67 3.95 19.33
N ALA A 104 -67.84 4.74 20.00
CA ALA A 104 -66.63 5.26 19.38
C ALA A 104 -65.89 4.04 18.83
N SER A 105 -65.82 3.93 17.50
CA SER A 105 -65.16 2.83 16.82
C SER A 105 -63.73 2.75 17.35
N SER A 106 -63.43 1.73 18.14
CA SER A 106 -62.07 1.41 18.53
C SER A 106 -61.33 1.04 17.25
N THR A 107 -60.71 2.03 16.62
CA THR A 107 -59.73 1.84 15.57
C THR A 107 -58.74 0.81 16.09
N SER A 108 -58.69 -0.35 15.43
CA SER A 108 -57.86 -1.46 15.88
C SER A 108 -56.40 -1.02 15.85
N MET A 109 -55.82 -0.75 17.02
CA MET A 109 -54.44 -0.27 17.23
C MET A 109 -53.41 -1.07 16.41
N GLY A 110 -53.69 -2.35 16.11
CA GLY A 110 -52.84 -3.21 15.28
C GLY A 110 -52.65 -2.76 13.82
N LYS A 111 -53.62 -2.06 13.20
CA LYS A 111 -53.48 -1.60 11.79
C LYS A 111 -52.57 -0.38 11.67
N SER A 112 -52.64 0.53 12.64
CA SER A 112 -51.75 1.69 12.71
C SER A 112 -50.30 1.26 12.93
N LEU A 113 -50.05 0.29 13.82
CA LEU A 113 -48.69 -0.23 14.05
C LEU A 113 -48.11 -0.91 12.80
N ALA A 114 -48.93 -1.71 12.09
CA ALA A 114 -48.52 -2.31 10.81
C ALA A 114 -48.16 -1.24 9.77
N GLY A 115 -48.94 -0.16 9.66
CA GLY A 115 -48.64 0.95 8.75
C GLY A 115 -47.32 1.65 9.04
N LEU A 116 -46.98 1.86 10.32
CA LEU A 116 -45.68 2.46 10.71
C LEU A 116 -44.51 1.51 10.46
N ALA A 117 -44.67 0.22 10.71
CA ALA A 117 -43.64 -0.78 10.43
C ALA A 117 -43.30 -0.81 8.93
N VAL A 118 -44.33 -0.87 8.07
CA VAL A 118 -44.12 -0.85 6.61
C VAL A 118 -43.55 0.49 6.15
N ALA A 119 -44.02 1.62 6.69
CA ALA A 119 -43.47 2.94 6.37
C ALA A 119 -41.97 3.06 6.73
N THR A 120 -41.54 2.44 7.82
CA THR A 120 -40.12 2.39 8.23
C THR A 120 -39.28 1.57 7.25
N ILE A 121 -39.78 0.42 6.81
CA ILE A 121 -39.11 -0.41 5.79
C ILE A 121 -38.96 0.38 4.48
N VAL A 122 -40.03 1.05 4.05
CA VAL A 122 -40.02 1.89 2.85
C VAL A 122 -39.02 3.04 2.99
N ALA A 123 -38.98 3.70 4.14
CA ALA A 123 -37.99 4.74 4.42
C ALA A 123 -36.55 4.22 4.31
N GLY A 124 -36.28 3.01 4.81
CA GLY A 124 -34.98 2.34 4.67
C GLY A 124 -34.60 2.05 3.22
N VAL A 125 -35.53 1.50 2.42
CA VAL A 125 -35.30 1.23 0.99
C VAL A 125 -35.02 2.51 0.22
N PHE A 126 -35.79 3.57 0.44
CA PHE A 126 -35.56 4.86 -0.22
C PHE A 126 -34.26 5.52 0.23
N SER A 127 -33.86 5.35 1.49
CA SER A 127 -32.55 5.82 1.98
C SER A 127 -31.41 5.09 1.28
N ALA A 128 -31.51 3.77 1.09
CA ALA A 128 -30.53 2.99 0.34
C ALA A 128 -30.46 3.39 -1.14
N ILE A 129 -31.61 3.61 -1.80
CA ILE A 129 -31.66 4.12 -3.17
C ILE A 129 -31.02 5.51 -3.25
N TRP A 130 -31.31 6.39 -2.29
CA TRP A 130 -30.70 7.71 -2.23
C TRP A 130 -29.19 7.65 -2.09
N LEU A 131 -28.67 6.83 -1.17
CA LEU A 131 -27.24 6.60 -1.01
C LEU A 131 -26.60 6.06 -2.29
N ALA A 132 -27.26 5.13 -2.98
CA ALA A 132 -26.78 4.62 -4.26
C ALA A 132 -26.72 5.73 -5.32
N VAL A 133 -27.75 6.59 -5.42
CA VAL A 133 -27.72 7.72 -6.35
C VAL A 133 -26.58 8.68 -6.03
N VAL A 134 -26.35 9.00 -4.76
CA VAL A 134 -25.21 9.84 -4.37
C VAL A 134 -23.89 9.16 -4.74
N ALA A 135 -23.74 7.86 -4.44
CA ALA A 135 -22.53 7.10 -4.77
C ALA A 135 -22.23 7.06 -6.28
N PHE A 136 -23.25 6.93 -7.14
CA PHE A 136 -23.05 6.86 -8.59
C PHE A 136 -22.97 8.21 -9.29
N SER A 137 -23.59 9.25 -8.72
CA SER A 137 -23.66 10.57 -9.38
C SER A 137 -22.70 11.60 -8.80
N GLY A 138 -22.22 11.42 -7.57
CA GLY A 138 -21.50 12.45 -6.82
C GLY A 138 -22.38 13.63 -6.38
N TYR A 139 -23.68 13.63 -6.70
CA TYR A 139 -24.58 14.75 -6.43
C TYR A 139 -25.65 14.42 -5.39
N GLU A 140 -25.83 15.34 -4.44
CA GLU A 140 -26.93 15.28 -3.49
C GLU A 140 -28.23 15.83 -4.09
N LEU A 141 -29.05 14.94 -4.65
CA LEU A 141 -30.36 15.32 -5.18
C LEU A 141 -31.37 15.51 -4.04
N GLY A 142 -31.44 16.69 -3.46
CA GLY A 142 -32.38 17.02 -2.37
C GLY A 142 -33.87 16.75 -2.69
N ILE A 143 -34.23 16.73 -3.98
CA ILE A 143 -35.58 16.35 -4.43
C ILE A 143 -35.97 14.92 -4.05
N LEU A 144 -34.99 14.01 -3.92
CA LEU A 144 -35.23 12.63 -3.49
C LEU A 144 -35.62 12.55 -2.01
N ALA A 145 -35.08 13.42 -1.15
CA ALA A 145 -35.49 13.52 0.25
C ALA A 145 -36.95 13.97 0.36
N TRP A 146 -37.38 14.90 -0.50
CA TRP A 146 -38.80 15.27 -0.59
C TRP A 146 -39.67 14.11 -1.08
N GLY A 147 -39.25 13.41 -2.14
CA GLY A 147 -39.95 12.24 -2.69
C GLY A 147 -40.11 11.11 -1.67
N MET A 148 -39.09 10.88 -0.85
CA MET A 148 -39.10 9.92 0.27
C MET A 148 -40.21 10.27 1.27
N GLY A 149 -40.36 11.54 1.65
CA GLY A 149 -41.45 12.00 2.51
C GLY A 149 -42.83 11.67 1.93
N GLY A 150 -43.01 11.89 0.62
CA GLY A 150 -44.24 11.49 -0.09
C GLY A 150 -44.52 9.99 -0.04
N ALA A 151 -43.52 9.15 -0.31
CA ALA A 151 -43.65 7.70 -0.29
C ALA A 151 -43.99 7.15 1.11
N VAL A 152 -43.25 7.61 2.13
CA VAL A 152 -43.47 7.24 3.54
C VAL A 152 -44.87 7.65 3.99
N GLY A 153 -45.28 8.89 3.67
CA GLY A 153 -46.62 9.40 3.97
C GLY A 153 -47.72 8.59 3.28
N PHE A 154 -47.55 8.25 2.00
CA PHE A 154 -48.52 7.47 1.23
C PHE A 154 -48.75 6.08 1.83
N VAL A 155 -47.67 5.35 2.13
CA VAL A 155 -47.75 3.98 2.66
C VAL A 155 -48.37 3.95 4.06
N ALA A 156 -47.95 4.87 4.93
CA ALA A 156 -48.52 5.00 6.27
C ALA A 156 -50.02 5.35 6.21
N GLY A 157 -50.41 6.29 5.33
CA GLY A 157 -51.81 6.69 5.14
C GLY A 157 -52.68 5.54 4.60
N ALA A 158 -52.22 4.85 3.56
CA ALA A 158 -52.96 3.78 2.90
C ALA A 158 -53.24 2.58 3.83
N ILE A 159 -52.30 2.25 4.72
CA ILE A 159 -52.43 1.12 5.66
C ILE A 159 -53.14 1.53 6.95
N GLY A 160 -52.86 2.75 7.45
CA GLY A 160 -53.30 3.23 8.75
C GLY A 160 -54.82 3.41 8.90
N ARG A 161 -55.52 3.83 7.83
CA ARG A 161 -56.97 4.16 7.75
C ARG A 161 -57.52 4.98 8.94
N ASN A 162 -57.93 6.21 8.67
CA ASN A 162 -58.29 7.25 9.67
C ASN A 162 -57.16 7.56 10.66
N PRO A 163 -55.99 8.02 10.19
CA PRO A 163 -54.86 8.33 11.05
C PRO A 163 -55.19 9.51 11.97
N SER A 164 -54.80 9.38 13.24
CA SER A 164 -54.83 10.51 14.16
C SER A 164 -53.77 11.54 13.81
N THR A 165 -53.91 12.78 14.29
CA THR A 165 -52.88 13.81 14.18
C THR A 165 -51.52 13.33 14.72
N VAL A 166 -51.54 12.56 15.81
CA VAL A 166 -50.34 11.96 16.42
C VAL A 166 -49.70 10.95 15.46
N TYR A 167 -50.51 10.11 14.81
CA TYR A 167 -50.02 9.14 13.82
C TYR A 167 -49.29 9.83 12.66
N CYS A 168 -49.92 10.85 12.06
CA CYS A 168 -49.30 11.61 10.98
C CYS A 168 -48.00 12.32 11.42
N GLY A 169 -47.96 12.80 12.68
CA GLY A 169 -46.76 13.36 13.28
C GLY A 169 -45.63 12.34 13.39
N ILE A 170 -45.91 11.11 13.83
CA ILE A 170 -44.93 10.02 13.88
C ILE A 170 -44.43 9.67 12.48
N THR A 171 -45.33 9.59 11.49
CA THR A 171 -44.93 9.34 10.09
C THR A 171 -43.99 10.41 9.55
N ALA A 172 -44.25 11.69 9.85
CA ALA A 172 -43.36 12.78 9.48
C ALA A 172 -41.99 12.67 10.17
N ALA A 173 -41.96 12.30 11.45
CA ALA A 173 -40.73 12.05 12.18
C ALA A 173 -39.92 10.90 11.56
N ILE A 174 -40.57 9.80 11.13
CA ILE A 174 -39.91 8.69 10.43
C ILE A 174 -39.24 9.19 9.13
N GLY A 175 -39.93 10.01 8.33
CA GLY A 175 -39.36 10.57 7.10
C GLY A 175 -38.17 11.52 7.34
N VAL A 176 -38.20 12.31 8.42
CA VAL A 176 -37.05 13.15 8.82
C VAL A 176 -35.88 12.29 9.29
N MET A 177 -36.15 11.31 10.18
CA MET A 177 -35.12 10.45 10.74
C MET A 177 -34.44 9.60 9.68
N SER A 178 -35.14 9.17 8.63
CA SER A 178 -34.53 8.41 7.53
C SER A 178 -33.55 9.27 6.71
N VAL A 179 -33.90 10.52 6.42
CA VAL A 179 -32.98 11.44 5.73
C VAL A 179 -31.77 11.76 6.60
N LEU A 180 -31.97 12.01 7.90
CA LEU A 180 -30.87 12.24 8.84
C LEU A 180 -29.97 11.00 9.00
N ALA A 181 -30.54 9.80 9.02
CA ALA A 181 -29.78 8.55 9.08
C ALA A 181 -28.94 8.35 7.81
N ALA A 182 -29.51 8.62 6.63
CA ALA A 182 -28.77 8.56 5.37
C ALA A 182 -27.59 9.56 5.35
N LYS A 183 -27.82 10.81 5.77
CA LYS A 183 -26.76 11.82 5.95
C LYS A 183 -25.70 11.38 6.96
N GLY A 184 -26.11 10.79 8.08
CA GLY A 184 -25.20 10.22 9.08
C GLY A 184 -24.34 9.08 8.54
N ILE A 185 -24.90 8.21 7.68
CA ILE A 185 -24.13 7.17 6.98
C ILE A 185 -23.10 7.80 6.05
N MET A 186 -23.44 8.86 5.30
CA MET A 186 -22.46 9.54 4.45
C MET A 186 -21.33 10.18 5.24
N VAL A 187 -21.64 10.83 6.37
CA VAL A 187 -20.60 11.33 7.29
C VAL A 187 -19.72 10.17 7.77
N ALA A 188 -20.29 9.03 8.12
CA ALA A 188 -19.52 7.85 8.53
C ALA A 188 -18.65 7.29 7.39
N VAL A 189 -19.13 7.30 6.15
CA VAL A 189 -18.37 6.89 4.96
C VAL A 189 -17.24 7.89 4.69
N LEU A 190 -17.49 9.20 4.72
CA LEU A 190 -16.45 10.22 4.58
C LEU A 190 -15.41 10.14 5.69
N MET A 191 -15.85 9.87 6.93
CA MET A 191 -14.92 9.63 8.04
C MET A 191 -14.13 8.33 7.84
N ALA A 192 -14.76 7.26 7.32
CA ALA A 192 -14.07 6.02 7.00
C ALA A 192 -13.07 6.21 5.84
N MET A 193 -13.38 7.03 4.85
CA MET A 193 -12.47 7.43 3.78
C MET A 193 -11.33 8.31 4.31
N SER A 194 -11.61 9.26 5.20
CA SER A 194 -10.59 10.07 5.87
C SER A 194 -9.70 9.23 6.80
N TRP A 195 -10.25 8.18 7.42
CA TRP A 195 -9.46 7.20 8.16
C TRP A 195 -8.66 6.29 7.23
N GLY A 196 -9.25 5.85 6.11
CA GLY A 196 -8.55 5.13 5.06
C GLY A 196 -7.42 5.96 4.45
N ALA A 197 -7.58 7.27 4.36
CA ALA A 197 -6.56 8.21 3.95
C ALA A 197 -5.41 8.31 4.97
N ASN A 198 -5.71 8.27 6.28
CA ASN A 198 -4.66 8.13 7.29
C ASN A 198 -3.91 6.79 7.15
N PHE A 199 -4.61 5.71 6.79
CA PHE A 199 -3.98 4.43 6.47
C PHE A 199 -3.16 4.49 5.18
N VAL A 200 -3.61 5.23 4.15
CA VAL A 200 -2.82 5.49 2.94
C VAL A 200 -1.62 6.36 3.27
N MET A 201 -1.70 7.31 4.19
CA MET A 201 -0.54 8.06 4.69
C MET A 201 0.41 7.16 5.49
N GLU A 202 -0.11 6.23 6.27
CA GLU A 202 0.69 5.22 6.97
C GLU A 202 1.40 4.29 5.96
N LEU A 203 0.76 3.99 4.84
CA LEU A 203 1.40 3.31 3.70
C LEU A 203 2.35 4.21 2.91
N ALA A 204 2.10 5.53 2.83
CA ALA A 204 2.97 6.49 2.15
C ALA A 204 4.22 6.84 2.98
N ASP A 205 4.14 6.72 4.31
CA ASP A 205 5.28 6.78 5.24
C ASP A 205 6.25 5.60 5.07
N LEU A 206 5.93 4.64 4.20
CA LEU A 206 6.78 3.54 3.79
C LEU A 206 7.59 3.86 2.54
N SER A 207 8.01 5.12 2.33
CA SER A 207 9.01 5.38 1.29
C SER A 207 10.24 4.47 1.52
N PRO A 208 10.88 3.91 0.46
CA PRO A 208 12.03 3.02 0.65
C PRO A 208 13.15 3.64 1.51
N GLU A 209 13.28 4.97 1.45
CA GLU A 209 14.21 5.73 2.28
C GLU A 209 13.78 5.83 3.75
N GLN A 210 12.51 6.07 4.06
CA GLN A 210 12.01 6.04 5.44
C GLN A 210 12.13 4.63 6.03
N GLN A 211 11.74 3.59 5.28
CA GLN A 211 11.92 2.19 5.71
C GLN A 211 13.39 1.87 6.01
N LYS A 212 14.32 2.35 5.16
CA LYS A 212 15.77 2.27 5.40
C LYS A 212 16.16 2.87 6.75
N PHE A 213 15.74 4.10 7.00
CA PHE A 213 16.08 4.76 8.25
C PHE A 213 15.41 4.11 9.46
N GLN A 214 14.18 3.63 9.32
CA GLN A 214 13.44 2.90 10.36
C GLN A 214 14.12 1.60 10.73
N ALA A 215 14.50 0.76 9.76
CA ALA A 215 15.24 -0.48 10.02
C ALA A 215 16.59 -0.24 10.71
N VAL A 216 17.35 0.76 10.24
CA VAL A 216 18.63 1.17 10.85
C VAL A 216 18.42 1.71 12.27
N MET A 217 17.33 2.45 12.53
CA MET A 217 17.00 2.93 13.87
C MET A 217 16.57 1.79 14.79
N THR A 218 15.72 0.88 14.32
CA THR A 218 15.31 -0.31 15.08
C THR A 218 16.52 -1.18 15.44
N ASP A 219 17.48 -1.34 14.54
CA ASP A 219 18.76 -2.01 14.82
C ASP A 219 19.56 -1.29 15.92
N GLN A 220 19.69 0.04 15.81
CA GLN A 220 20.41 0.83 16.82
C GLN A 220 19.74 0.75 18.20
N MET A 221 18.40 0.79 18.25
CA MET A 221 17.61 0.68 19.48
C MET A 221 17.68 -0.73 20.09
N LEU A 222 17.73 -1.78 19.26
CA LEU A 222 18.00 -3.15 19.70
C LEU A 222 19.36 -3.26 20.41
N ILE A 223 20.41 -2.67 19.83
CA ILE A 223 21.76 -2.65 20.41
C ILE A 223 21.79 -1.89 21.73
N ASN A 224 21.04 -0.78 21.81
CA ASN A 224 20.91 0.01 23.03
C ASN A 224 20.08 -0.70 24.12
N GLY A 225 19.41 -1.81 23.78
CA GLY A 225 18.54 -2.55 24.70
C GLY A 225 17.23 -1.83 25.01
N GLU A 226 16.73 -1.02 24.08
CA GLU A 226 15.52 -0.21 24.26
C GLU A 226 14.22 -1.02 24.11
N PHE A 227 14.29 -2.16 23.42
CA PHE A 227 13.17 -3.10 23.29
C PHE A 227 13.26 -4.24 24.31
N GLN A 228 12.10 -4.66 24.83
CA GLN A 228 11.99 -5.75 25.80
C GLN A 228 10.85 -6.71 25.43
N GLY A 229 10.93 -7.96 25.90
CA GLY A 229 9.85 -8.93 25.73
C GLY A 229 9.52 -9.18 24.26
N MET A 230 8.25 -8.99 23.88
CA MET A 230 7.77 -9.18 22.51
C MET A 230 8.27 -8.11 21.55
N GLU A 231 8.42 -6.85 21.98
CA GLU A 231 8.98 -5.77 21.15
C GLU A 231 10.38 -6.15 20.65
N LYS A 232 11.18 -6.75 21.54
CA LYS A 232 12.53 -7.19 21.20
C LYS A 232 12.52 -8.30 20.16
N GLN A 233 11.63 -9.28 20.30
CA GLN A 233 11.52 -10.40 19.35
C GLN A 233 11.06 -9.90 17.97
N TYR A 234 10.07 -8.99 17.94
CA TYR A 234 9.63 -8.34 16.71
C TYR A 234 10.76 -7.55 16.06
N ALA A 235 11.42 -6.67 16.82
CA ALA A 235 12.53 -5.86 16.31
C ALA A 235 13.69 -6.73 15.78
N GLU A 236 14.03 -7.84 16.45
CA GLU A 236 15.03 -8.80 15.96
C GLU A 236 14.61 -9.48 14.64
N ALA A 237 13.34 -9.84 14.49
CA ALA A 237 12.81 -10.41 13.26
C ALA A 237 12.76 -9.40 12.12
N TYR A 238 12.30 -8.17 12.39
CA TYR A 238 12.24 -7.07 11.44
C TYR A 238 13.64 -6.67 10.93
N VAL A 239 14.59 -6.44 11.84
CA VAL A 239 15.99 -6.12 11.49
C VAL A 239 16.61 -7.25 10.66
N ARG A 240 16.44 -8.51 11.09
CA ARG A 240 16.95 -9.66 10.33
C ARG A 240 16.36 -9.70 8.93
N SER A 241 15.04 -9.64 8.81
CA SER A 241 14.32 -9.68 7.53
C SER A 241 14.76 -8.53 6.62
N TYR A 242 14.84 -7.30 7.12
CA TYR A 242 15.23 -6.14 6.32
C TYR A 242 16.66 -6.28 5.77
N PHE A 243 17.64 -6.56 6.62
CA PHE A 243 19.05 -6.63 6.18
C PHE A 243 19.37 -7.89 5.38
N SER A 244 18.71 -9.01 5.67
CA SER A 244 18.84 -10.23 4.88
C SER A 244 17.89 -10.29 3.67
N GLY A 245 17.03 -9.28 3.49
CA GLY A 245 15.91 -9.24 2.53
C GLY A 245 15.09 -10.53 2.48
N GLY A 246 14.88 -11.13 3.65
CA GLY A 246 13.90 -12.20 3.83
C GLY A 246 12.52 -11.61 4.12
N ASP A 247 11.49 -12.44 4.05
CA ASP A 247 10.13 -12.01 4.38
C ASP A 247 9.94 -11.97 5.91
N VAL A 248 9.56 -10.80 6.46
CA VAL A 248 9.30 -10.64 7.90
C VAL A 248 8.10 -11.49 8.35
N TYR A 249 7.12 -11.67 7.45
CA TYR A 249 5.86 -12.35 7.75
C TYR A 249 6.07 -13.83 8.10
N GLU A 250 7.11 -14.47 7.55
CA GLU A 250 7.46 -15.87 7.86
C GLU A 250 7.94 -16.06 9.31
N ALA A 251 8.51 -15.01 9.92
CA ALA A 251 9.07 -15.05 11.27
C ALA A 251 8.12 -14.50 12.35
N MET A 252 6.98 -13.91 11.97
CA MET A 252 6.08 -13.22 12.90
C MET A 252 5.05 -14.16 13.55
N THR A 253 4.88 -14.05 14.86
CA THR A 253 3.74 -14.63 15.60
C THR A 253 2.61 -13.60 15.76
N ASP A 254 1.39 -14.07 16.04
CA ASP A 254 0.25 -13.20 16.37
C ASP A 254 0.58 -12.20 17.51
N GLU A 255 1.42 -12.59 18.47
CA GLU A 255 1.84 -11.68 19.55
C GLU A 255 2.87 -10.64 19.09
N MET A 256 3.66 -10.93 18.05
CA MET A 256 4.57 -9.96 17.43
C MET A 256 3.80 -8.90 16.65
N TYR A 257 2.74 -9.27 15.94
CA TYR A 257 1.83 -8.30 15.31
C TYR A 257 1.20 -7.35 16.32
N ALA A 258 0.91 -7.81 17.53
CA ALA A 258 0.35 -6.93 18.56
C ALA A 258 1.31 -5.82 19.05
N VAL A 259 2.60 -5.89 18.68
CA VAL A 259 3.63 -4.94 19.11
C VAL A 259 4.39 -4.27 17.96
N CYS A 260 4.08 -4.55 16.69
CA CYS A 260 4.79 -3.95 15.55
C CYS A 260 4.68 -2.42 15.56
N ASP A 261 3.46 -1.90 15.66
CA ASP A 261 3.18 -0.46 15.67
C ASP A 261 3.96 0.25 16.80
N GLN A 262 4.10 -0.40 17.97
CA GLN A 262 4.83 0.16 19.10
C GLN A 262 6.35 0.24 18.85
N VAL A 263 6.91 -0.71 18.11
CA VAL A 263 8.33 -0.68 17.72
C VAL A 263 8.57 0.39 16.67
N ASP A 264 7.67 0.46 15.69
CA ASP A 264 7.73 1.42 14.58
C ASP A 264 7.57 2.85 15.06
N GLU A 265 6.56 3.14 15.88
CA GLU A 265 6.36 4.46 16.50
C GLU A 265 7.58 4.91 17.31
N LYS A 266 8.23 4.00 18.05
CA LYS A 266 9.43 4.32 18.83
C LYS A 266 10.62 4.65 17.94
N ALA A 267 10.86 3.86 16.89
CA ALA A 267 11.92 4.11 15.92
C ALA A 267 11.69 5.44 15.19
N GLN A 268 10.47 5.67 14.70
CA GLN A 268 10.09 6.89 14.00
C GLN A 268 10.23 8.14 14.89
N ALA A 269 9.82 8.05 16.16
CA ALA A 269 9.99 9.13 17.12
C ALA A 269 11.46 9.52 17.33
N GLN A 270 12.40 8.57 17.30
CA GLN A 270 13.83 8.88 17.36
C GLN A 270 14.32 9.50 16.04
N LEU A 271 13.88 8.98 14.90
CA LEU A 271 14.28 9.50 13.59
C LEU A 271 13.87 10.96 13.37
N LEU A 272 12.69 11.36 13.85
CA LEU A 272 12.21 12.75 13.78
C LEU A 272 13.08 13.73 14.58
N LEU A 273 13.85 13.25 15.55
CA LEU A 273 14.78 14.06 16.35
C LEU A 273 16.18 14.15 15.72
N MET A 274 16.45 13.37 14.68
CA MET A 274 17.75 13.31 14.02
C MET A 274 17.84 14.22 12.81
N SER A 275 19.00 14.85 12.64
CA SER A 275 19.35 15.50 11.38
C SER A 275 19.72 14.48 10.31
N GLU A 276 19.48 14.77 9.04
CA GLU A 276 19.86 13.90 7.91
C GLU A 276 21.32 13.38 7.96
N PRO A 277 22.36 14.20 8.27
CA PRO A 277 23.72 13.68 8.37
C PRO A 277 23.90 12.61 9.46
N ALA A 278 23.11 12.67 10.53
CA ALA A 278 23.18 11.70 11.62
C ALA A 278 22.45 10.40 11.26
N LYS A 279 21.36 10.47 10.49
CA LYS A 279 20.70 9.29 9.91
C LYS A 279 21.66 8.55 8.97
N GLU A 280 22.39 9.29 8.13
CA GLU A 280 23.41 8.72 7.24
C GLU A 280 24.60 8.09 7.98
N GLU A 281 25.06 8.71 9.07
CA GLU A 281 26.09 8.12 9.94
C GLU A 281 25.62 6.80 10.56
N MET A 282 24.34 6.71 10.95
CA MET A 282 23.75 5.46 11.41
C MET A 282 23.67 4.39 10.32
N CYS A 283 23.33 4.76 9.08
CA CYS A 283 23.36 3.82 7.95
C CYS A 283 24.77 3.26 7.74
N VAL A 284 25.82 4.09 7.83
CA VAL A 284 27.21 3.61 7.76
C VAL A 284 27.49 2.60 8.88
N ALA A 285 27.09 2.90 10.11
CA ALA A 285 27.28 1.99 11.24
C ALA A 285 26.49 0.67 11.11
N ALA A 286 25.29 0.71 10.52
CA ALA A 286 24.50 -0.48 10.24
C ALA A 286 25.14 -1.35 9.15
N ARG A 287 25.70 -0.76 8.08
CA ARG A 287 26.45 -1.51 7.04
C ARG A 287 27.66 -2.25 7.62
N GLU A 288 28.30 -1.72 8.67
CA GLU A 288 29.39 -2.43 9.36
C GLU A 288 28.91 -3.63 10.18
N ARG A 289 27.67 -3.58 10.71
CA ARG A 289 27.08 -4.66 11.53
C ARG A 289 26.40 -5.73 10.70
N HIS A 290 25.81 -5.34 9.58
CA HIS A 290 25.06 -6.18 8.66
C HIS A 290 25.81 -6.23 7.31
N PRO A 291 26.92 -6.98 7.22
CA PRO A 291 27.72 -7.06 6.00
C PRO A 291 26.98 -7.66 4.80
N GLU A 292 25.85 -8.35 5.03
CA GLU A 292 24.91 -8.87 4.02
C GLU A 292 23.99 -7.80 3.41
N TRP A 293 23.95 -6.61 4.01
CA TRP A 293 23.01 -5.57 3.58
C TRP A 293 23.37 -5.00 2.22
N ILE A 294 22.41 -5.09 1.30
CA ILE A 294 22.40 -4.44 0.00
C ILE A 294 21.14 -3.59 -0.05
N GLU A 295 21.30 -2.27 -0.18
CA GLU A 295 20.19 -1.31 -0.08
C GLU A 295 19.17 -1.44 -1.20
N ASP A 296 19.63 -1.80 -2.39
CA ASP A 296 18.79 -1.91 -3.58
C ASP A 296 18.88 -3.34 -4.11
N ASN A 297 17.73 -4.00 -4.14
CA ASN A 297 17.62 -5.38 -4.60
C ASN A 297 18.10 -5.55 -6.05
N ASN A 298 18.04 -4.50 -6.88
CA ASN A 298 18.58 -4.55 -8.24
C ASN A 298 20.11 -4.71 -8.25
N HIS A 299 20.82 -4.12 -7.29
CA HIS A 299 22.27 -4.34 -7.14
C HIS A 299 22.57 -5.77 -6.69
N TYR A 300 21.72 -6.37 -5.85
CA TYR A 300 21.86 -7.76 -5.44
C TYR A 300 21.71 -8.70 -6.64
N LEU A 301 20.59 -8.60 -7.38
CA LEU A 301 20.32 -9.46 -8.53
C LEU A 301 21.39 -9.31 -9.62
N ALA A 302 21.81 -8.08 -9.92
CA ALA A 302 22.88 -7.85 -10.90
C ALA A 302 24.23 -8.43 -10.45
N MET A 303 24.53 -8.36 -9.14
CA MET A 303 25.74 -8.98 -8.59
C MET A 303 25.68 -10.50 -8.67
N LEU A 304 24.53 -11.11 -8.38
CA LEU A 304 24.35 -12.55 -8.52
C LEU A 304 24.55 -13.01 -9.96
N ASP A 305 23.98 -12.30 -10.92
CA ASP A 305 24.14 -12.59 -12.33
C ASP A 305 25.63 -12.46 -12.75
N GLN A 306 26.34 -11.41 -12.30
CA GLN A 306 27.78 -11.30 -12.52
C GLN A 306 28.54 -12.51 -11.94
N MET A 307 28.32 -12.82 -10.66
CA MET A 307 29.01 -13.91 -9.96
C MET A 307 28.72 -15.28 -10.58
N ARG A 308 27.49 -15.52 -11.04
CA ARG A 308 27.09 -16.74 -11.75
C ARG A 308 27.88 -16.93 -13.04
N ASN A 309 28.22 -15.85 -13.73
CA ASN A 309 28.97 -15.87 -14.99
C ASN A 309 30.51 -15.85 -14.80
N GLU A 310 31.01 -15.66 -13.58
CA GLU A 310 32.42 -15.69 -13.26
C GLU A 310 32.88 -17.09 -12.82
N GLU A 311 33.81 -17.68 -13.56
CA GLU A 311 34.32 -19.03 -13.26
C GLU A 311 34.95 -19.09 -11.86
N GLY A 312 34.40 -19.97 -11.01
CA GLY A 312 34.88 -20.20 -9.65
C GLY A 312 34.47 -19.14 -8.62
N ALA A 313 33.61 -18.19 -8.97
CA ALA A 313 33.11 -17.18 -8.02
C ALA A 313 32.12 -17.77 -7.00
N LEU A 314 31.39 -18.83 -7.36
CA LEU A 314 30.39 -19.51 -6.52
C LEU A 314 30.68 -21.00 -6.42
N SER A 315 30.33 -21.62 -5.27
CA SER A 315 30.26 -23.08 -5.18
C SER A 315 29.15 -23.62 -6.09
N PRO A 316 29.16 -24.90 -6.48
CA PRO A 316 28.09 -25.48 -7.29
C PRO A 316 26.70 -25.26 -6.71
N GLU A 317 26.54 -25.39 -5.38
CA GLU A 317 25.26 -25.21 -4.68
C GLU A 317 24.79 -23.75 -4.73
N LEU A 318 25.69 -22.80 -4.49
CA LEU A 318 25.38 -21.37 -4.55
C LEU A 318 25.17 -20.89 -5.99
N ALA A 319 25.86 -21.48 -6.97
CA ALA A 319 25.63 -21.19 -8.38
C ALA A 319 24.25 -21.63 -8.84
N SER A 320 23.78 -22.81 -8.39
CA SER A 320 22.40 -23.26 -8.63
C SER A 320 21.38 -22.35 -7.97
N HIS A 321 21.64 -21.90 -6.73
CA HIS A 321 20.74 -20.96 -6.05
C HIS A 321 20.71 -19.57 -6.71
N ALA A 322 21.88 -19.05 -7.11
CA ALA A 322 21.98 -17.78 -7.82
C ALA A 322 21.27 -17.85 -9.18
N LYS A 323 21.31 -19.01 -9.86
CA LYS A 323 20.53 -19.24 -11.08
C LYS A 323 19.02 -19.13 -10.81
N TYR A 324 18.53 -19.75 -9.74
CA TYR A 324 17.12 -19.65 -9.32
C TYR A 324 16.72 -18.19 -9.05
N GLU A 325 17.46 -17.48 -8.21
CA GLU A 325 17.20 -16.07 -7.87
C GLU A 325 17.21 -15.17 -9.12
N THR A 326 18.18 -15.35 -10.01
CA THR A 326 18.30 -14.53 -11.24
C THR A 326 17.31 -14.92 -12.34
N ALA A 327 16.64 -16.07 -12.25
CA ALA A 327 15.61 -16.46 -13.22
C ALA A 327 14.37 -15.53 -13.12
N THR A 328 14.12 -14.97 -11.93
CA THR A 328 13.08 -13.94 -11.71
C THR A 328 13.26 -12.70 -12.60
N MET A 329 14.49 -12.38 -13.01
CA MET A 329 14.78 -11.26 -13.91
C MET A 329 14.21 -11.46 -15.31
N ASP A 330 13.99 -12.72 -15.72
CA ASP A 330 13.39 -13.09 -17.01
C ASP A 330 11.92 -13.51 -16.87
N ASN A 331 11.30 -13.29 -15.70
CA ASN A 331 9.99 -13.82 -15.34
C ASN A 331 9.90 -15.36 -15.46
N ASP A 332 11.03 -16.06 -15.29
CA ASP A 332 11.11 -17.52 -15.33
C ASP A 332 11.31 -18.03 -13.90
N TRP A 333 10.31 -18.71 -13.33
CA TRP A 333 10.39 -19.28 -12.00
C TRP A 333 10.88 -20.72 -12.11
N ASP A 334 12.05 -21.05 -11.54
CA ASP A 334 12.58 -22.41 -11.50
C ASP A 334 11.91 -23.19 -10.35
N ASP A 335 10.63 -23.54 -10.55
CA ASP A 335 9.79 -24.26 -9.59
C ASP A 335 10.42 -25.61 -9.19
N GLU A 336 11.11 -26.27 -10.13
CA GLU A 336 11.80 -27.54 -9.87
C GLU A 336 12.92 -27.35 -8.83
N TYR A 337 13.70 -26.26 -8.93
CA TYR A 337 14.69 -25.92 -7.91
C TYR A 337 14.02 -25.70 -6.55
N TYR A 338 12.97 -24.88 -6.50
CA TYR A 338 12.29 -24.52 -5.26
C TYR A 338 11.69 -25.76 -4.56
N GLU A 339 11.05 -26.66 -5.29
CA GLU A 339 10.47 -27.89 -4.75
C GLU A 339 11.52 -28.92 -4.32
N SER A 340 12.74 -28.86 -4.89
CA SER A 340 13.80 -29.86 -4.62
C SER A 340 14.71 -29.52 -3.44
N VAL A 341 14.65 -28.30 -2.91
CA VAL A 341 15.52 -27.81 -1.84
C VAL A 341 14.67 -27.48 -0.61
N GLU A 342 15.04 -28.03 0.55
CA GLU A 342 14.38 -27.71 1.82
C GLU A 342 14.44 -26.21 2.12
N ALA A 343 13.35 -25.63 2.66
CA ALA A 343 13.23 -24.19 2.91
C ALA A 343 14.39 -23.63 3.79
N GLU A 344 14.83 -24.38 4.80
CA GLU A 344 15.98 -23.99 5.64
C GLU A 344 17.29 -23.88 4.82
N GLU A 345 17.47 -24.76 3.85
CA GLU A 345 18.64 -24.76 2.97
C GLU A 345 18.55 -23.63 1.92
N VAL A 346 17.35 -23.29 1.44
CA VAL A 346 17.10 -22.11 0.59
C VAL A 346 17.50 -20.84 1.36
N ALA A 347 16.96 -20.63 2.56
CA ALA A 347 17.28 -19.47 3.39
C ALA A 347 18.78 -19.36 3.71
N ARG A 348 19.43 -20.49 4.01
CA ARG A 348 20.89 -20.55 4.25
C ARG A 348 21.68 -20.13 3.00
N ARG A 349 21.35 -20.67 1.82
CA ARG A 349 22.03 -20.33 0.56
C ARG A 349 21.81 -18.88 0.16
N GLN A 350 20.60 -18.35 0.37
CA GLN A 350 20.29 -16.95 0.12
C GLN A 350 21.13 -16.03 1.01
N SER A 351 21.22 -16.35 2.31
CA SER A 351 22.07 -15.61 3.25
C SER A 351 23.54 -15.65 2.82
N ASP A 352 24.07 -16.82 2.45
CA ASP A 352 25.45 -16.96 1.97
C ASP A 352 25.70 -16.12 0.69
N LEU A 353 24.77 -16.15 -0.26
CA LEU A 353 24.84 -15.34 -1.49
C LEU A 353 24.82 -13.84 -1.19
N ARG A 354 23.94 -13.38 -0.30
CA ARG A 354 23.85 -11.95 0.07
C ARG A 354 25.14 -11.45 0.70
N VAL A 355 25.74 -12.20 1.61
CA VAL A 355 27.05 -11.84 2.20
C VAL A 355 28.12 -11.66 1.12
N LEU A 356 28.21 -12.62 0.19
CA LEU A 356 29.20 -12.55 -0.90
C LEU A 356 28.92 -11.39 -1.87
N ALA A 357 27.66 -11.18 -2.22
CA ALA A 357 27.23 -10.11 -3.12
C ALA A 357 27.46 -8.73 -2.49
N ALA A 358 27.07 -8.55 -1.22
CA ALA A 358 27.20 -7.30 -0.48
C ALA A 358 28.67 -6.89 -0.33
N ALA A 359 29.56 -7.83 -0.04
CA ALA A 359 31.00 -7.56 0.02
C ALA A 359 31.53 -6.97 -1.30
N ARG A 360 31.03 -7.44 -2.45
CA ARG A 360 31.43 -6.93 -3.77
C ARG A 360 30.75 -5.59 -4.09
N VAL A 361 29.44 -5.46 -3.87
CA VAL A 361 28.68 -4.24 -4.13
C VAL A 361 29.18 -3.07 -3.28
N ASN A 362 29.47 -3.31 -2.00
CA ASN A 362 29.97 -2.29 -1.08
C ASN A 362 31.39 -1.81 -1.43
N ALA A 363 32.17 -2.62 -2.16
CA ALA A 363 33.48 -2.24 -2.69
C ALA A 363 33.38 -1.41 -3.98
N MET A 364 32.20 -1.31 -4.60
CA MET A 364 31.96 -0.54 -5.82
C MET A 364 31.53 0.89 -5.52
N ASP A 365 31.99 1.83 -6.34
CA ASP A 365 31.43 3.18 -6.39
C ASP A 365 30.10 3.23 -7.17
N VAL A 366 29.42 4.37 -7.12
CA VAL A 366 28.09 4.53 -7.76
C VAL A 366 28.14 4.26 -9.27
N PRO A 367 29.09 4.80 -10.06
CA PRO A 367 29.21 4.46 -11.48
C PRO A 367 29.44 2.97 -11.76
N GLN A 368 30.21 2.26 -10.92
CA GLN A 368 30.43 0.82 -11.07
C GLN A 368 29.15 0.01 -10.81
N ARG A 369 28.37 0.37 -9.79
CA ARG A 369 27.08 -0.28 -9.51
C ARG A 369 26.07 -0.04 -10.63
N ASP A 370 26.02 1.18 -11.17
CA ASP A 370 25.22 1.50 -12.35
C ASP A 370 25.64 0.66 -13.57
N GLN A 371 26.95 0.50 -13.80
CA GLN A 371 27.44 -0.35 -14.88
C GLN A 371 27.07 -1.82 -14.68
N LEU A 372 27.16 -2.33 -13.45
CA LEU A 372 26.77 -3.69 -13.08
C LEU A 372 25.32 -3.98 -13.46
N VAL A 373 24.38 -3.09 -13.07
CA VAL A 373 22.95 -3.24 -13.40
C VAL A 373 22.74 -3.20 -14.91
N ARG A 374 23.44 -2.32 -15.64
CA ARG A 374 23.33 -2.26 -17.11
C ARG A 374 23.87 -3.51 -17.79
N ASP A 375 24.98 -4.06 -17.33
CA ASP A 375 25.55 -5.29 -17.87
C ASP A 375 24.57 -6.47 -17.69
N SER A 376 23.90 -6.53 -16.54
CA SER A 376 22.86 -7.53 -16.26
C SER A 376 21.59 -7.30 -17.08
N LEU A 377 21.13 -6.05 -17.22
CA LEU A 377 20.02 -5.68 -18.09
C LEU A 377 20.26 -6.10 -19.55
N GLN A 378 21.51 -6.05 -20.02
CA GLN A 378 21.87 -6.53 -21.35
C GLN A 378 21.71 -8.04 -21.53
N ARG A 379 21.87 -8.82 -20.45
CA ARG A 379 21.66 -10.28 -20.44
C ARG A 379 20.21 -10.67 -20.18
N HIS A 380 19.48 -9.83 -19.46
CA HIS A 380 18.10 -10.02 -19.00
C HIS A 380 17.21 -8.88 -19.50
N PRO A 381 16.86 -8.84 -20.81
CA PRO A 381 16.19 -7.68 -21.38
C PRO A 381 14.72 -7.52 -20.95
N SER A 382 14.12 -8.54 -20.32
CA SER A 382 12.79 -8.46 -19.70
C SER A 382 12.81 -7.86 -18.30
N TRP A 383 13.99 -7.74 -17.68
CA TRP A 383 14.14 -7.20 -16.33
C TRP A 383 13.97 -5.67 -16.35
N ASN A 384 13.17 -5.10 -15.45
CA ASN A 384 12.98 -3.65 -15.36
C ASN A 384 13.57 -3.07 -14.06
N PRO A 385 14.90 -2.83 -13.98
CA PRO A 385 15.53 -2.25 -12.80
C PRO A 385 15.31 -0.74 -12.67
N PHE A 386 14.71 -0.08 -13.67
CA PHE A 386 14.55 1.38 -13.72
C PHE A 386 13.12 1.76 -14.13
N PRO A 387 12.10 1.45 -13.32
CA PRO A 387 10.69 1.60 -13.71
C PRO A 387 10.31 3.01 -14.16
N ASP A 388 10.69 4.05 -13.41
CA ASP A 388 10.43 5.44 -13.82
C ASP A 388 11.14 5.78 -15.15
N ALA A 389 12.41 5.38 -15.31
CA ALA A 389 13.13 5.63 -16.55
C ALA A 389 12.58 4.81 -17.73
N HIS A 390 12.03 3.62 -17.46
CA HIS A 390 11.35 2.78 -18.43
C HIS A 390 10.11 3.47 -18.96
N ASN A 391 9.24 3.97 -18.10
CA ASN A 391 8.02 4.67 -18.53
C ASN A 391 8.35 5.96 -19.30
N ALA A 392 9.33 6.74 -18.83
CA ALA A 392 9.80 7.93 -19.55
C ALA A 392 10.45 7.59 -20.91
N MET A 393 11.18 6.47 -21.02
CA MET A 393 11.74 6.01 -22.30
C MET A 393 10.65 5.48 -23.23
N LEU A 394 9.66 4.77 -22.71
CA LEU A 394 8.51 4.28 -23.46
C LEU A 394 7.75 5.45 -24.11
N GLU A 395 7.45 6.50 -23.35
CA GLU A 395 6.82 7.74 -23.87
C GLU A 395 7.64 8.36 -24.99
N LYS A 396 8.94 8.53 -24.76
CA LYS A 396 9.84 9.13 -25.73
C LYS A 396 9.90 8.30 -27.03
N MET A 397 10.05 6.98 -26.91
CA MET A 397 10.10 6.08 -28.06
C MET A 397 8.77 6.06 -28.83
N ASN A 398 7.64 6.16 -28.13
CA ASN A 398 6.33 6.27 -28.75
C ASN A 398 6.20 7.59 -29.53
N GLY A 399 6.63 8.73 -28.95
CA GLY A 399 6.66 10.03 -29.61
C GLY A 399 7.60 10.08 -30.82
N GLU A 400 8.68 9.28 -30.81
CA GLU A 400 9.60 9.09 -31.94
C GLU A 400 9.06 8.13 -33.01
N GLY A 401 7.92 7.47 -32.78
CA GLY A 401 7.31 6.52 -33.71
C GLY A 401 8.11 5.22 -33.86
N VAL A 402 8.81 4.80 -32.80
CA VAL A 402 9.62 3.57 -32.79
C VAL A 402 8.73 2.31 -32.85
N PHE A 403 7.57 2.36 -32.19
CA PHE A 403 6.61 1.25 -32.19
C PHE A 403 5.71 1.29 -33.42
N SER A 404 5.18 0.13 -33.82
CA SER A 404 4.24 0.05 -34.96
C SER A 404 3.18 -1.02 -34.74
N GLY A 405 2.03 -0.85 -35.40
CA GLY A 405 0.91 -1.81 -35.34
C GLY A 405 0.39 -1.99 -33.91
N PRO A 406 0.03 -3.23 -33.51
CA PRO A 406 -0.51 -3.52 -32.18
C PRO A 406 0.42 -3.13 -31.01
N LEU A 407 1.74 -3.08 -31.24
CA LEU A 407 2.70 -2.69 -30.21
C LEU A 407 2.70 -1.18 -29.96
N ALA A 408 2.40 -0.37 -30.97
CA ALA A 408 2.22 1.08 -30.79
C ALA A 408 0.92 1.39 -30.03
N GLU A 409 -0.15 0.66 -30.32
CA GLU A 409 -1.41 0.76 -29.57
C GLU A 409 -1.19 0.37 -28.10
N HIS A 410 -0.45 -0.72 -27.85
CA HIS A 410 -0.07 -1.14 -26.50
C HIS A 410 0.78 -0.10 -25.75
N ALA A 411 1.79 0.45 -26.41
CA ALA A 411 2.63 1.49 -25.83
C ALA A 411 1.82 2.73 -25.46
N GLN A 412 0.91 3.17 -26.34
CA GLN A 412 0.04 4.31 -26.08
C GLN A 412 -0.90 4.05 -24.90
N ALA A 413 -1.51 2.87 -24.82
CA ALA A 413 -2.37 2.49 -23.70
C ALA A 413 -1.60 2.41 -22.38
N THR A 414 -0.37 1.86 -22.41
CA THR A 414 0.51 1.80 -21.23
C THR A 414 0.91 3.21 -20.77
N ILE A 415 1.25 4.13 -21.68
CA ILE A 415 1.56 5.52 -21.33
C ILE A 415 0.34 6.22 -20.71
N GLU A 416 -0.85 6.00 -21.27
CA GLU A 416 -2.09 6.59 -20.74
C GLU A 416 -2.42 6.07 -19.33
N PHE A 417 -2.21 4.77 -19.09
CA PHE A 417 -2.37 4.15 -17.78
C PHE A 417 -1.34 4.64 -16.77
N GLU A 418 -0.06 4.52 -17.10
CA GLU A 418 1.04 4.80 -16.17
C GLU A 418 1.25 6.31 -15.91
N MET A 419 0.99 7.18 -16.91
CA MET A 419 1.37 8.60 -16.82
C MET A 419 0.18 9.57 -16.73
N THR A 420 -1.06 9.10 -16.95
CA THR A 420 -2.24 9.98 -16.92
C THR A 420 -3.41 9.44 -16.08
N ASP A 421 -3.20 8.35 -15.33
CA ASP A 421 -4.25 7.66 -14.53
C ASP A 421 -5.48 7.25 -15.38
N GLY A 422 -5.31 7.15 -16.70
CA GLY A 422 -6.37 6.77 -17.61
C GLY A 422 -6.36 5.26 -17.83
N TYR A 423 -7.43 4.55 -17.46
CA TYR A 423 -7.57 3.13 -17.78
C TYR A 423 -8.18 2.97 -19.19
N PRO A 424 -7.41 2.67 -20.24
CA PRO A 424 -7.93 2.67 -21.59
C PRO A 424 -8.72 1.38 -21.86
N ASP A 425 -9.83 1.49 -22.61
CA ASP A 425 -10.66 0.34 -23.06
C ASP A 425 -9.81 -0.78 -23.71
N TYR A 426 -8.64 -0.43 -24.22
CA TYR A 426 -7.64 -1.34 -24.77
C TYR A 426 -7.34 -2.56 -23.88
N PHE A 427 -7.21 -2.39 -22.56
CA PHE A 427 -6.92 -3.50 -21.64
C PHE A 427 -8.13 -4.41 -21.44
N GLU A 428 -9.35 -3.92 -21.64
CA GLU A 428 -10.57 -4.74 -21.60
C GLU A 428 -10.77 -5.56 -22.88
N GLU A 429 -10.33 -5.02 -24.02
CA GLU A 429 -10.51 -5.65 -25.34
C GLU A 429 -9.39 -6.63 -25.71
N THR A 430 -8.22 -6.53 -25.08
CA THR A 430 -7.05 -7.37 -25.36
C THR A 430 -6.97 -8.54 -24.39
N SER A 431 -6.67 -9.74 -24.88
CA SER A 431 -6.53 -10.91 -24.01
C SER A 431 -5.28 -10.81 -23.12
N GLU A 432 -5.32 -11.39 -21.92
CA GLU A 432 -4.19 -11.38 -20.97
C GLU A 432 -2.89 -11.96 -21.57
N GLU A 433 -2.99 -13.02 -22.40
CA GLU A 433 -1.83 -13.63 -23.08
C GLU A 433 -1.20 -12.66 -24.11
N GLU A 434 -2.03 -11.91 -24.84
CA GLU A 434 -1.56 -10.90 -25.78
C GLU A 434 -0.95 -9.70 -25.05
N LEU A 435 -1.52 -9.27 -23.93
CA LEU A 435 -0.98 -8.21 -23.08
C LEU A 435 0.42 -8.60 -22.57
N ALA A 436 0.55 -9.77 -21.92
CA ALA A 436 1.83 -10.25 -21.41
C ALA A 436 2.90 -10.35 -22.51
N THR A 437 2.53 -10.82 -23.71
CA THR A 437 3.45 -10.89 -24.86
C THR A 437 3.89 -9.50 -25.32
N ARG A 438 2.98 -8.52 -25.34
CA ARG A 438 3.28 -7.15 -25.79
C ARG A 438 4.05 -6.38 -24.73
N ASP A 439 3.77 -6.59 -23.44
CA ASP A 439 4.54 -6.05 -22.32
C ASP A 439 5.99 -6.52 -22.38
N GLU A 440 6.21 -7.82 -22.59
CA GLU A 440 7.55 -8.37 -22.74
C GLU A 440 8.28 -7.76 -23.95
N GLN A 441 7.59 -7.58 -25.07
CA GLN A 441 8.17 -6.95 -26.27
C GLN A 441 8.51 -5.48 -26.07
N LEU A 442 7.62 -4.69 -25.44
CA LEU A 442 7.87 -3.29 -25.10
C LEU A 442 9.06 -3.18 -24.17
N THR A 443 9.04 -3.93 -23.07
CA THR A 443 10.08 -3.91 -22.04
C THR A 443 11.44 -4.19 -22.63
N LYS A 444 11.58 -5.21 -23.49
CA LYS A 444 12.84 -5.52 -24.18
C LYS A 444 13.32 -4.35 -25.05
N LEU A 445 12.46 -3.76 -25.87
CA LEU A 445 12.84 -2.65 -26.76
C LEU A 445 13.21 -1.38 -25.99
N VAL A 446 12.50 -1.09 -24.90
CA VAL A 446 12.78 0.05 -24.02
C VAL A 446 14.12 -0.16 -23.30
N ASN A 447 14.35 -1.36 -22.76
CA ASN A 447 15.58 -1.71 -22.06
C ASN A 447 16.81 -1.70 -22.96
N GLU A 448 16.67 -2.11 -24.23
CA GLU A 448 17.72 -1.94 -25.25
C GLU A 448 18.16 -0.49 -25.43
N ARG A 449 17.29 0.49 -25.18
CA ARG A 449 17.65 1.91 -25.17
C ARG A 449 18.22 2.35 -23.83
N LEU A 450 17.58 1.96 -22.73
CA LEU A 450 18.02 2.34 -21.38
C LEU A 450 19.42 1.88 -21.04
N VAL A 451 19.84 0.69 -21.49
CA VAL A 451 21.19 0.16 -21.24
C VAL A 451 22.30 1.08 -21.80
N THR A 452 21.98 1.91 -22.79
CA THR A 452 22.94 2.85 -23.39
C THR A 452 23.08 4.15 -22.61
N LEU A 453 22.16 4.43 -21.68
CA LEU A 453 22.16 5.64 -20.87
C LEU A 453 22.89 5.42 -19.55
N ASP A 454 23.69 6.38 -19.13
CA ASP A 454 24.20 6.42 -17.75
C ASP A 454 23.11 6.92 -16.77
N ALA A 455 23.37 6.83 -15.47
CA ALA A 455 22.43 7.25 -14.44
C ALA A 455 21.95 8.71 -14.60
N SER A 456 22.84 9.64 -14.98
CA SER A 456 22.49 11.05 -15.15
C SER A 456 21.56 11.27 -16.35
N ALA A 457 21.80 10.56 -17.45
CA ALA A 457 20.95 10.60 -18.63
C ALA A 457 19.56 9.99 -18.36
N ARG A 458 19.47 8.92 -17.58
CA ARG A 458 18.17 8.35 -17.15
C ARG A 458 17.40 9.31 -16.24
N GLN A 459 18.06 9.94 -15.27
CA GLN A 459 17.42 10.98 -14.44
C GLN A 459 16.93 12.18 -15.29
N SER A 460 17.73 12.59 -16.28
CA SER A 460 17.33 13.68 -17.18
C SER A 460 16.12 13.30 -18.04
N LEU A 461 16.00 12.03 -18.43
CA LEU A 461 14.86 11.51 -19.16
C LEU A 461 13.58 11.51 -18.31
N VAL A 462 13.68 11.07 -17.05
CA VAL A 462 12.56 11.10 -16.10
C VAL A 462 12.10 12.54 -15.86
N ALA A 463 13.02 13.46 -15.55
CA ALA A 463 12.68 14.87 -15.31
C ALA A 463 12.04 15.56 -16.53
N ASP A 464 12.46 15.18 -17.74
CA ASP A 464 11.87 15.66 -18.99
C ASP A 464 10.42 15.16 -19.16
N ALA A 465 10.16 13.89 -18.85
CA ALA A 465 8.82 13.32 -18.86
C ALA A 465 7.92 13.95 -17.77
N GLU A 466 8.40 14.11 -16.53
CA GLU A 466 7.68 14.81 -15.44
C GLU A 466 7.22 16.22 -15.87
N SER A 467 8.06 16.93 -16.64
CA SER A 467 7.69 18.27 -17.14
C SER A 467 6.52 18.27 -18.14
N ARG A 468 6.27 17.14 -18.80
CA ARG A 468 5.14 16.94 -19.74
C ARG A 468 3.91 16.36 -19.03
N TYR A 469 4.14 15.53 -18.02
CA TYR A 469 3.12 14.81 -17.26
C TYR A 469 3.26 15.20 -15.77
N PRO A 470 2.78 16.39 -15.39
CA PRO A 470 2.89 16.85 -14.00
C PRO A 470 2.12 15.96 -13.01
N ASP A 471 1.12 15.22 -13.50
CA ASP A 471 0.28 14.32 -12.72
C ASP A 471 0.80 12.87 -12.74
N TRP A 472 1.99 12.62 -13.32
CA TRP A 472 2.57 11.27 -13.36
C TRP A 472 3.08 10.87 -11.98
N TYR A 473 2.35 9.96 -11.34
CA TYR A 473 2.77 9.31 -10.11
C TYR A 473 3.91 8.33 -10.41
N ARG A 474 5.13 8.70 -9.99
CA ARG A 474 6.25 7.76 -9.99
C ARG A 474 5.94 6.57 -9.10
N GLU A 475 6.60 5.45 -9.36
CA GLU A 475 6.59 4.34 -8.41
C GLU A 475 7.20 4.76 -7.06
N SER A 476 8.04 5.81 -7.08
CA SER A 476 8.54 6.52 -5.91
C SER A 476 7.82 7.87 -5.71
N MET A 477 6.58 7.84 -5.22
CA MET A 477 5.96 9.04 -4.67
C MET A 477 6.64 9.40 -3.35
N SER A 478 7.08 10.65 -3.19
CA SER A 478 7.59 11.08 -1.89
C SER A 478 6.45 11.17 -0.88
N ALA A 479 6.74 10.97 0.40
CA ALA A 479 5.74 11.10 1.47
C ALA A 479 5.09 12.49 1.46
N ASP A 480 5.87 13.54 1.17
CA ASP A 480 5.38 14.92 1.07
C ASP A 480 4.39 15.10 -0.11
N GLU A 481 4.68 14.50 -1.28
CA GLU A 481 3.78 14.52 -2.45
C GLU A 481 2.49 13.75 -2.16
N ALA A 482 2.58 12.55 -1.58
CA ALA A 482 1.43 11.75 -1.20
C ALA A 482 0.54 12.48 -0.18
N GLN A 483 1.16 13.14 0.80
CA GLN A 483 0.45 13.94 1.78
C GLN A 483 -0.22 15.16 1.13
N GLN A 484 0.45 15.82 0.19
CA GLN A 484 -0.10 16.98 -0.51
C GLN A 484 -1.30 16.59 -1.37
N GLU A 485 -1.21 15.51 -2.16
CA GLU A 485 -2.32 15.00 -2.98
C GLU A 485 -3.52 14.60 -2.14
N LEU A 486 -3.28 13.91 -1.02
CA LEU A 486 -4.35 13.60 -0.11
C LEU A 486 -5.00 14.86 0.47
N GLN A 487 -4.20 15.87 0.81
CA GLN A 487 -4.70 17.13 1.32
C GLN A 487 -5.51 17.88 0.24
N ASP A 488 -5.06 17.88 -1.00
CA ASP A 488 -5.76 18.47 -2.14
C ASP A 488 -7.09 17.73 -2.41
N ALA A 489 -7.11 16.41 -2.32
CA ALA A 489 -8.33 15.60 -2.39
C ALA A 489 -9.30 15.89 -1.22
N MET A 490 -8.79 16.05 0.00
CA MET A 490 -9.60 16.43 1.16
C MET A 490 -10.17 17.85 1.03
N ASP A 491 -9.39 18.78 0.50
CA ASP A 491 -9.80 20.16 0.22
C ASP A 491 -10.84 20.22 -0.91
N GLU A 492 -10.74 19.36 -1.94
CA GLU A 492 -11.73 19.23 -3.00
C GLU A 492 -13.09 18.73 -2.47
N ILE A 493 -13.08 17.76 -1.56
CA ILE A 493 -14.29 17.28 -0.86
C ILE A 493 -14.80 18.33 0.14
N GLY A 494 -14.00 19.36 0.45
CA GLY A 494 -14.35 20.46 1.34
C GLY A 494 -14.37 20.04 2.81
N THR A 495 -13.57 19.05 3.19
CA THR A 495 -13.49 18.54 4.57
C THR A 495 -12.12 18.85 5.16
N ASP A 496 -12.07 19.29 6.40
CA ASP A 496 -10.84 19.43 7.17
C ASP A 496 -10.48 18.14 7.95
N GLY A 497 -11.10 17.00 7.59
CA GLY A 497 -11.02 15.73 8.32
C GLY A 497 -11.71 15.72 9.68
N SER A 498 -12.14 16.87 10.21
CA SER A 498 -12.81 16.93 11.50
C SER A 498 -14.27 16.49 11.39
N LEU A 499 -14.83 15.98 12.50
CA LEU A 499 -16.27 15.65 12.55
C LEU A 499 -17.14 16.87 12.19
N GLN A 500 -16.72 18.08 12.59
CA GLN A 500 -17.46 19.30 12.30
C GLN A 500 -17.36 19.69 10.82
N GLY A 501 -16.18 19.58 10.20
CA GLY A 501 -15.99 19.81 8.77
C GLY A 501 -16.79 18.81 7.96
N ASN A 502 -16.73 17.52 8.29
CA ASN A 502 -17.52 16.47 7.65
C ASN A 502 -19.04 16.70 7.80
N LEU A 503 -19.49 17.15 8.97
CA LEU A 503 -20.89 17.52 9.17
C LEU A 503 -21.28 18.74 8.33
N LEU A 504 -20.44 19.76 8.23
CA LEU A 504 -20.73 20.96 7.42
C LEU A 504 -20.67 20.68 5.91
N ALA A 505 -19.79 19.78 5.48
CA ALA A 505 -19.71 19.32 4.09
C ALA A 505 -20.99 18.56 3.68
N VAL A 506 -21.52 17.72 4.57
CA VAL A 506 -22.71 16.90 4.29
C VAL A 506 -24.03 17.63 4.58
N PHE A 507 -24.07 18.56 5.54
CA PHE A 507 -25.30 19.29 5.90
C PHE A 507 -25.29 20.71 5.35
N SER A 508 -25.86 20.88 4.16
CA SER A 508 -26.10 22.18 3.56
C SER A 508 -27.30 22.89 4.22
N PHE A 509 -27.38 24.21 4.08
CA PHE A 509 -28.59 24.97 4.45
C PHE A 509 -29.84 24.46 3.69
N MET A 510 -29.66 23.95 2.47
CA MET A 510 -30.76 23.39 1.68
C MET A 510 -31.32 22.10 2.28
N ASP A 511 -30.52 21.33 3.03
CA ASP A 511 -31.01 20.12 3.69
C ASP A 511 -32.07 20.43 4.75
N LEU A 512 -31.98 21.57 5.44
CA LEU A 512 -33.03 22.01 6.36
C LEU A 512 -34.37 22.25 5.63
N LEU A 513 -34.30 22.82 4.43
CA LEU A 513 -35.47 23.01 3.58
C LEU A 513 -36.03 21.65 3.12
N TRP A 514 -35.17 20.72 2.70
CA TRP A 514 -35.60 19.39 2.26
C TRP A 514 -36.18 18.55 3.39
N LEU A 515 -35.61 18.61 4.59
CA LEU A 515 -36.16 17.98 5.79
C LEU A 515 -37.55 18.52 6.13
N PHE A 516 -37.73 19.84 6.04
CA PHE A 516 -39.04 20.47 6.23
C PHE A 516 -40.06 20.02 5.16
N LEU A 517 -39.65 19.99 3.89
CA LEU A 517 -40.50 19.54 2.79
C LEU A 517 -40.85 18.04 2.91
N CYS A 518 -39.89 17.20 3.31
CA CYS A 518 -40.10 15.79 3.60
C CYS A 518 -41.14 15.61 4.72
N ALA A 519 -40.95 16.28 5.86
CA ALA A 519 -41.84 16.20 7.01
C ALA A 519 -43.27 16.63 6.68
N THR A 520 -43.41 17.79 6.02
CA THR A 520 -44.73 18.35 5.65
C THR A 520 -45.44 17.48 4.62
N THR A 521 -44.70 16.92 3.65
CA THR A 521 -45.26 16.03 2.62
C THR A 521 -45.65 14.68 3.21
N ALA A 522 -44.83 14.10 4.09
CA ALA A 522 -45.15 12.86 4.79
C ALA A 522 -46.42 13.00 5.63
N TYR A 523 -46.50 14.08 6.44
CA TYR A 523 -47.68 14.40 7.24
C TYR A 523 -48.94 14.56 6.37
N GLY A 524 -48.85 15.42 5.35
CA GLY A 524 -49.99 15.76 4.49
C GLY A 524 -50.51 14.56 3.70
N THR A 525 -49.59 13.74 3.18
CA THR A 525 -49.93 12.54 2.40
C THR A 525 -50.55 11.47 3.28
N ALA A 526 -49.99 11.20 4.47
CA ALA A 526 -50.57 10.26 5.42
C ALA A 526 -52.00 10.65 5.80
N HIS A 527 -52.23 11.93 6.12
CA HIS A 527 -53.55 12.44 6.46
C HIS A 527 -54.55 12.29 5.30
N LYS A 528 -54.17 12.74 4.09
CA LYS A 528 -55.07 12.74 2.92
C LYS A 528 -55.50 11.33 2.52
N TYR A 529 -54.55 10.40 2.41
CA TYR A 529 -54.85 9.03 2.00
C TYR A 529 -55.51 8.23 3.10
N GLY A 530 -55.12 8.47 4.35
CA GLY A 530 -55.72 7.79 5.49
C GLY A 530 -57.18 8.18 5.74
N VAL A 531 -57.60 9.42 5.46
CA VAL A 531 -59.02 9.83 5.57
C VAL A 531 -59.86 9.33 4.39
N SER A 532 -59.22 9.09 3.24
CA SER A 532 -59.90 8.67 1.99
C SER A 532 -60.06 7.15 1.87
N ALA A 533 -59.31 6.36 2.64
CA ALA A 533 -59.24 4.89 2.62
C ALA A 533 -59.93 4.26 3.83
#